data_AF-A0A022MFS5-F1
#
_entry.id   AF-A0A022MFS5-F1
#
_cell.length_a   1.000
_cell.length_b   1.000
_cell.length_c   1.000
_cell.angle_alpha   90.00
_cell.angle_beta   90.00
_cell.angle_gamma   90.00
#
_symmetry.space_group_name_H-M   'P 1'
#
loop_
_entity.id
_entity.type
_entity.pdbx_description
1 polymer ?
#
loop_
_entity_poly.entity_id
_entity_poly.type
_entity_poly.pdbx_seq_one_letter_code
_entity_poly.pdbx_strand_id
1 'polypeptide(L)'
;MPGQRGRRRRSQGEARRAAARFAPDVGHWEVLFETQDESTWHTGLRRLRASDPRIDWTAVRMDRFCGRLPQPTTFRLSLFVPRGTPPARP
;
A
#
# COMPACT_ATOMS: atom_id res chain seq x y z
N MET A 1 15.61 25.02 -19.83
CA MET A 1 15.51 23.58 -19.47
C MET A 1 14.17 22.97 -19.93
N PRO A 2 14.03 22.51 -21.19
CA PRO A 2 12.74 22.11 -21.78
C PRO A 2 12.40 20.61 -21.63
N GLY A 3 12.90 19.93 -20.59
CA GLY A 3 12.64 18.50 -20.35
C GLY A 3 11.65 18.17 -19.22
N GLN A 4 11.32 19.14 -18.37
CA GLN A 4 10.60 18.86 -17.10
C GLN A 4 9.08 18.67 -17.28
N ARG A 5 8.48 19.31 -18.30
CA ARG A 5 7.01 19.26 -18.53
C ARG A 5 6.53 17.88 -19.01
N GLY A 6 7.31 17.19 -19.85
CA GLY A 6 6.95 15.86 -20.36
C GLY A 6 6.97 14.78 -19.27
N ARG A 7 7.98 14.82 -18.38
CA ARG A 7 8.11 13.88 -17.26
C ARG A 7 6.94 14.00 -16.28
N ARG A 8 6.54 15.23 -15.92
CA ARG A 8 5.45 15.50 -14.97
C ARG A 8 4.06 15.12 -15.49
N ARG A 9 3.83 15.16 -16.80
CA ARG A 9 2.54 14.74 -17.41
C ARG A 9 2.39 13.22 -17.41
N ARG A 10 3.47 12.49 -17.74
CA ARG A 10 3.49 11.02 -17.69
C ARG A 10 3.26 10.49 -16.27
N SER A 11 3.94 11.07 -15.27
CA SER A 11 3.75 10.69 -13.86
C SER A 11 2.33 10.93 -13.35
N GLN A 12 1.66 12.00 -13.81
CA GLN A 12 0.26 12.25 -13.45
C GLN A 12 -0.72 11.26 -14.11
N GLY A 13 -0.48 10.85 -15.36
CA GLY A 13 -1.31 9.85 -16.03
C GLY A 13 -1.19 8.47 -15.39
N GLU A 14 0.00 8.10 -14.94
CA GLU A 14 0.24 6.86 -14.17
C GLU A 14 -0.43 6.92 -12.80
N ALA A 15 -0.25 8.02 -12.06
CA ALA A 15 -0.90 8.21 -10.76
C ALA A 15 -2.44 8.17 -10.86
N ARG A 16 -3.03 8.79 -11.90
CA ARG A 16 -4.48 8.73 -12.14
C ARG A 16 -4.96 7.32 -12.46
N ARG A 17 -4.23 6.56 -13.27
CA ARG A 17 -4.58 5.17 -13.58
C ARG A 17 -4.47 4.27 -12.35
N ALA A 18 -3.45 4.46 -11.51
CA ALA A 18 -3.34 3.76 -10.24
C ALA A 18 -4.48 4.13 -9.28
N ALA A 19 -4.83 5.41 -9.18
CA ALA A 19 -5.95 5.86 -8.34
C ALA A 19 -7.30 5.27 -8.80
N ALA A 20 -7.54 5.18 -10.12
CA ALA A 20 -8.73 4.55 -10.66
C ALA A 20 -8.78 3.04 -10.37
N ARG A 21 -7.63 2.33 -10.42
CA ARG A 21 -7.54 0.89 -10.11
C ARG A 21 -7.91 0.57 -8.66
N PHE A 22 -7.60 1.48 -7.73
CA PHE A 22 -7.82 1.29 -6.30
C PHE A 22 -8.92 2.20 -5.74
N ALA A 23 -9.83 2.63 -6.61
CA ALA A 23 -10.90 3.53 -6.23
C ALA A 23 -11.88 2.82 -5.27
N PRO A 24 -12.52 3.55 -4.32
CA PRO A 24 -13.37 2.95 -3.28
C PRO A 24 -14.62 2.22 -3.82
N ASP A 25 -15.02 2.53 -5.04
CA ASP A 25 -16.09 1.87 -5.81
C ASP A 25 -15.64 0.52 -6.39
N VAL A 26 -14.34 0.32 -6.61
CA VAL A 26 -13.75 -0.92 -7.16
C VAL A 26 -13.40 -1.93 -6.06
N GLY A 27 -13.14 -1.49 -4.84
CA GLY A 27 -12.64 -2.34 -3.75
C GLY A 27 -12.52 -1.61 -2.43
N HIS A 28 -11.91 -2.28 -1.46
CA HIS A 28 -11.55 -1.67 -0.18
C HIS A 28 -10.15 -2.11 0.24
N TRP A 29 -9.55 -1.35 1.14
CA TRP A 29 -8.25 -1.66 1.71
C TRP A 29 -8.43 -2.39 3.04
N GLU A 30 -7.97 -3.62 3.12
CA GLU A 30 -7.97 -4.42 4.35
C GLU A 30 -6.61 -4.31 5.03
N VAL A 31 -6.58 -4.14 6.35
CA VAL A 31 -5.34 -4.00 7.13
C VAL A 31 -4.82 -5.40 7.45
N LEU A 32 -3.65 -5.74 6.92
CA LEU A 32 -3.00 -7.03 7.21
C LEU A 32 -2.19 -6.98 8.51
N PHE A 33 -1.52 -5.86 8.76
CA PHE A 33 -0.60 -5.73 9.88
C PHE A 33 -0.36 -4.25 10.24
N GLU A 34 -0.29 -3.96 11.53
CA GLU A 34 0.04 -2.63 12.05
C GLU A 34 1.05 -2.77 13.20
N THR A 35 2.06 -1.90 13.22
CA THR A 35 3.11 -1.86 14.26
C THR A 35 3.64 -0.47 14.46
N GLN A 36 4.07 -0.16 15.68
CA GLN A 36 4.80 1.07 15.99
C GLN A 36 6.33 0.85 16.01
N ASP A 37 6.76 -0.40 15.98
CA ASP A 37 8.16 -0.81 15.94
C ASP A 37 8.63 -0.99 14.48
N GLU A 38 9.62 -0.18 14.09
CA GLU A 38 10.23 -0.20 12.76
C GLU A 38 11.01 -1.49 12.46
N SER A 39 11.67 -2.08 13.47
CA SER A 39 12.39 -3.35 13.31
C SER A 39 11.43 -4.51 13.08
N THR A 40 10.30 -4.50 13.80
CA THR A 40 9.21 -5.46 13.61
C THR A 40 8.54 -5.26 12.26
N TRP A 41 8.38 -4.00 11.81
CA TRP A 41 7.89 -3.68 10.47
C TRP A 41 8.75 -4.29 9.36
N HIS A 42 10.07 -4.02 9.38
CA HIS A 42 10.99 -4.56 8.37
C HIS A 42 11.07 -6.08 8.39
N THR A 43 11.05 -6.69 9.57
CA THR A 43 11.09 -8.15 9.69
C THR A 43 9.78 -8.78 9.22
N GLY A 44 8.64 -8.21 9.58
CA GLY A 44 7.32 -8.64 9.11
C GLY A 44 7.19 -8.56 7.61
N LEU A 45 7.60 -7.45 6.99
CA LEU A 45 7.62 -7.30 5.53
C LEU A 45 8.48 -8.35 4.83
N ARG A 46 9.69 -8.59 5.33
CA ARG A 46 10.59 -9.60 4.74
C ARG A 46 9.98 -11.00 4.85
N ARG A 47 9.43 -11.35 6.00
CA ARG A 47 8.76 -12.64 6.22
C ARG A 47 7.54 -12.80 5.32
N LEU A 48 6.70 -11.77 5.21
CA LEU A 48 5.50 -11.82 4.37
C LEU A 48 5.84 -11.99 2.89
N ARG A 49 6.87 -11.27 2.40
CA ARG A 49 7.40 -11.45 1.04
C ARG A 49 7.90 -12.87 0.78
N ALA A 50 8.51 -13.50 1.77
CA ALA A 50 9.05 -14.85 1.64
C ALA A 50 7.98 -15.94 1.80
N SER A 51 6.95 -15.69 2.63
CA SER A 51 5.99 -16.71 3.04
C SER A 51 4.76 -16.76 2.13
N ASP A 52 4.35 -15.62 1.56
CA ASP A 52 3.15 -15.53 0.74
C ASP A 52 3.43 -14.99 -0.66
N PRO A 53 3.76 -15.88 -1.62
CA PRO A 53 3.96 -15.48 -3.01
C PRO A 53 2.66 -15.12 -3.72
N ARG A 54 1.48 -15.34 -3.10
CA ARG A 54 0.17 -15.04 -3.70
C ARG A 54 -0.25 -13.59 -3.47
N ILE A 55 0.41 -12.88 -2.56
CA ILE A 55 0.15 -11.46 -2.34
C ILE A 55 0.64 -10.66 -3.56
N ASP A 56 -0.30 -10.03 -4.26
CA ASP A 56 0.03 -9.03 -5.28
C ASP A 56 0.59 -7.77 -4.61
N TRP A 57 1.91 -7.64 -4.58
CA TRP A 57 2.60 -6.47 -4.04
C TRP A 57 2.28 -5.16 -4.77
N THR A 58 1.71 -5.21 -5.97
CA THR A 58 1.20 -4.00 -6.67
C THR A 58 -0.14 -3.53 -6.09
N ALA A 59 -0.86 -4.41 -5.40
CA ALA A 59 -2.11 -4.15 -4.69
C ALA A 59 -1.91 -3.97 -3.18
N VAL A 60 -0.67 -3.78 -2.72
CA VAL A 60 -0.32 -3.55 -1.30
C VAL A 60 0.04 -2.08 -1.09
N ARG A 61 -0.44 -1.50 0.01
CA ARG A 61 -0.12 -0.15 0.47
C ARG A 61 0.62 -0.21 1.81
N MET A 62 1.70 0.56 1.90
CA MET A 62 2.49 0.76 3.11
C MET A 62 2.27 2.19 3.59
N ASP A 63 1.51 2.36 4.67
CA ASP A 63 1.29 3.66 5.28
C ASP A 63 2.25 3.86 6.45
N ARG A 64 2.85 5.05 6.54
CA ARG A 64 3.60 5.50 7.72
C ARG A 64 2.87 6.70 8.32
N PHE A 65 2.16 6.47 9.41
CA PHE A 65 1.50 7.51 10.19
C PHE A 65 2.50 8.13 11.14
N CYS A 66 3.21 9.15 10.65
CA CYS A 66 4.09 9.96 11.49
C CYS A 66 3.23 10.84 12.40
N GLY A 67 2.98 10.38 13.62
CA GLY A 67 2.44 11.23 14.67
C GLY A 67 3.36 12.42 14.95
N ARG A 68 2.80 13.56 15.35
CA ARG A 68 3.59 14.59 16.06
C ARG A 68 3.95 14.05 17.44
N LEU A 69 5.06 14.53 18.01
CA LEU A 69 5.76 14.06 19.23
C LEU A 69 4.98 13.33 20.36
N PRO A 70 3.71 13.62 20.72
CA PRO A 70 3.00 12.73 21.66
C PRO A 70 2.50 11.41 21.05
N GLN A 71 2.39 11.31 19.72
CA GLN A 71 1.87 10.15 19.00
C GLN A 71 3.02 9.35 18.37
N PRO A 72 3.13 8.06 18.68
CA PRO A 72 4.14 7.19 18.09
C PRO A 72 3.93 7.04 16.58
N THR A 73 5.03 6.87 15.84
CA THR A 73 4.95 6.54 14.41
C THR A 73 4.35 5.16 14.25
N THR A 74 3.26 5.06 13.51
CA THR A 74 2.59 3.78 13.25
C THR A 74 2.80 3.38 11.78
N PHE A 75 3.31 2.18 11.56
CA PHE A 75 3.45 1.56 10.25
C PHE A 75 2.29 0.61 10.03
N ARG A 76 1.61 0.73 8.88
CA ARG A 76 0.47 -0.11 8.54
C ARG A 76 0.63 -0.68 7.15
N LEU A 77 0.40 -1.98 7.04
CA LEU A 77 0.32 -2.71 5.78
C LEU A 77 -1.15 -2.97 5.46
N SER A 78 -1.57 -2.57 4.27
CA SER A 78 -2.92 -2.80 3.78
C SER A 78 -2.90 -3.47 2.41
N LEU A 79 -3.80 -4.42 2.18
CA LEU A 79 -4.01 -5.09 0.91
C LEU A 79 -5.31 -4.60 0.28
N PHE A 80 -5.30 -4.33 -1.01
CA PHE A 80 -6.52 -3.98 -1.74
C PHE A 80 -7.29 -5.26 -2.06
N VAL A 81 -8.54 -5.31 -1.61
CA VAL A 81 -9.49 -6.37 -1.88
C VAL A 81 -10.53 -5.84 -2.89
N PRO A 82 -10.50 -6.30 -4.16
CA PRO A 82 -11.49 -5.93 -5.15
C PRO A 82 -12.89 -6.37 -4.73
N ARG A 83 -13.90 -5.56 -5.00
CA ARG A 83 -15.31 -5.94 -4.85
C ARG A 83 -15.61 -7.10 -5.78
N GLY A 84 -16.23 -8.15 -5.26
CA GLY A 84 -16.57 -9.35 -6.02
C GLY A 84 -15.56 -10.50 -5.90
N THR A 85 -14.39 -10.28 -5.29
CA THR A 85 -13.53 -11.37 -4.85
C THR A 85 -14.01 -11.81 -3.46
N PRO A 86 -14.56 -13.03 -3.28
CA PRO A 86 -14.85 -13.52 -1.94
C PRO A 86 -13.54 -13.55 -1.14
N PRO A 87 -13.53 -13.15 0.15
CA PRO A 87 -12.33 -13.25 0.95
C PRO A 87 -11.88 -14.70 0.94
N ALA A 88 -10.65 -14.95 0.49
CA ALA A 88 -10.01 -16.25 0.65
C ALA A 88 -9.85 -16.47 2.16
N ARG A 89 -10.85 -17.13 2.76
CA ARG A 89 -10.78 -17.55 4.15
C ARG A 89 -9.64 -18.58 4.29
N PRO A 90 -8.82 -18.48 5.35
CA PRO A 90 -7.78 -19.46 5.65
C PRO A 90 -8.37 -20.86 5.90
#